data_AF-A0A1V2DPH3-F1
#
_entry.id   AF-A0A1V2DPH3-F1
#
_cell.length_a   1.000
_cell.length_b   1.000
_cell.length_c   1.000
_cell.angle_alpha   90.00
_cell.angle_beta   90.00
_cell.angle_gamma   90.00
#
_symmetry.space_group_name_H-M   'P 1'
#
loop_
_entity.id
_entity.type
_entity.pdbx_description
1 polymer ?
#
loop_
_entity_poly.entity_id
_entity_poly.type
_entity_poly.pdbx_seq_one_letter_code
_entity_poly.pdbx_strand_id
1 'polypeptide(L)'
;MTGLHATALSYQTPDEPAPPARALNATESWAWDRLVQWLPYFPRCSSQSNAALTRPRNIACRYPYITVCRNDYRAWLIFDLDHQAPFGHWDDCGLPPPNLIVRDPEKGSAHWYYAISPVYLKGRQHPISYAKAIYRAMVEKLGSDPDYAGGPVSKTPFHSRWETLCLHTEQYDLSDLQEYIEPAAPSYSADAPDDLLNQHTHSRHLWLFHATRFIAYRMVGDFYSASGQGYQAFFERFHEIVKRHNRFVGRSEFAGKGNLRPSQVRAVASSIARFAWELAGDPERSKRYQKNRGIMGLDSDLPLKARQALSAQRTHHHRRRSTQERIEAAVRNLKAEGASITFVAVAQASGLSRQTVAKYRDVIERVEEQLARKSPAPKLASSSSSPTPRLRLVHSALPETSNVNFGGHKITTDRYSPEQAATSRLYEPSIPPPDS
;
A
#
# COMPACT_ATOMS: atom_id res chain seq x y z
N MET A 1 6.57 60.74 16.03
CA MET A 1 5.29 60.00 15.99
C MET A 1 4.78 60.00 14.56
N THR A 2 5.08 58.97 13.79
CA THR A 2 4.49 58.76 12.45
C THR A 2 4.25 57.27 12.32
N GLY A 3 3.01 56.86 12.62
CA GLY A 3 2.56 55.48 12.47
C GLY A 3 2.27 55.19 11.01
N LEU A 4 2.94 54.19 10.45
CA LEU A 4 2.57 53.56 9.20
C LEU A 4 1.42 52.59 9.49
N HIS A 5 0.20 52.96 9.09
CA HIS A 5 -0.93 52.05 9.09
C HIS A 5 -0.75 51.03 7.97
N ALA A 6 -0.58 49.76 8.35
CA ALA A 6 -0.66 48.63 7.43
C ALA A 6 -2.13 48.41 7.05
N THR A 7 -2.49 48.74 5.81
CA THR A 7 -3.81 48.43 5.24
C THR A 7 -3.91 46.92 5.04
N ALA A 8 -4.72 46.26 5.86
CA ALA A 8 -5.05 44.84 5.68
C ALA A 8 -5.81 44.66 4.36
N LEU A 9 -5.16 44.08 3.36
CA LEU A 9 -5.82 43.58 2.15
C LEU A 9 -6.76 42.44 2.58
N SER A 10 -8.06 42.71 2.66
CA SER A 10 -9.08 41.68 2.80
C SER A 10 -9.01 40.76 1.58
N TYR A 11 -8.62 39.50 1.79
CA TYR A 11 -8.74 38.46 0.78
C TYR A 11 -10.23 38.28 0.46
N GLN A 12 -10.71 38.88 -0.64
CA GLN A 12 -12.01 38.55 -1.19
C GLN A 12 -11.97 37.11 -1.69
N THR A 13 -12.75 36.24 -1.07
CA THR A 13 -13.03 34.91 -1.62
C THR A 13 -13.61 35.09 -3.02
N PRO A 14 -13.10 34.37 -4.03
CA PRO A 14 -13.58 34.50 -5.39
C PRO A 14 -15.00 33.94 -5.42
N ASP A 15 -15.88 34.62 -6.15
CA ASP A 15 -17.27 34.22 -6.26
C ASP A 15 -17.38 32.74 -6.61
N GLU A 16 -18.37 32.06 -6.04
CA GLU A 16 -18.67 30.70 -6.41
C GLU A 16 -19.16 30.64 -7.86
N PRO A 17 -18.80 29.58 -8.61
CA PRO A 17 -19.33 29.36 -9.93
C PRO A 17 -20.85 29.29 -9.86
N ALA A 18 -21.53 30.15 -10.61
CA ALA A 18 -22.98 30.10 -10.72
C ALA A 18 -23.40 28.77 -11.36
N PRO A 19 -24.47 28.12 -10.84
CA PRO A 19 -24.97 26.89 -11.43
C PRO A 19 -25.39 27.10 -12.89
N PRO A 20 -25.51 26.02 -13.67
CA PRO A 20 -26.01 26.08 -15.04
C PRO A 20 -27.35 26.81 -15.09
N ALA A 21 -27.61 27.57 -16.17
CA ALA A 21 -28.81 28.39 -16.29
C ALA A 21 -30.13 27.56 -16.35
N ARG A 22 -30.03 26.26 -16.60
CA ARG A 22 -31.16 25.33 -16.58
C ARG A 22 -31.36 24.77 -15.17
N ALA A 23 -32.61 24.42 -14.84
CA ALA A 23 -32.90 23.66 -13.63
C ALA A 23 -32.14 22.32 -13.64
N LEU A 24 -31.46 22.03 -12.54
CA LEU A 24 -30.77 20.76 -12.32
C LEU A 24 -31.68 19.82 -11.51
N ASN A 25 -31.70 18.55 -11.87
CA ASN A 25 -32.28 17.53 -11.00
C ASN A 25 -31.37 17.26 -9.79
N ALA A 26 -31.83 16.44 -8.84
CA ALA A 26 -31.07 16.17 -7.60
C ALA A 26 -29.67 15.59 -7.87
N THR A 27 -29.55 14.65 -8.81
CA THR A 27 -28.26 14.02 -9.18
C THR A 27 -27.32 15.03 -9.82
N GLU A 28 -27.84 15.87 -10.71
CA GLU A 28 -27.10 16.93 -11.38
C GLU A 28 -26.64 18.02 -10.40
N SER A 29 -27.50 18.38 -9.44
CA SER A 29 -27.15 19.35 -8.39
C SER A 29 -26.00 18.82 -7.53
N TRP A 30 -26.08 17.57 -7.08
CA TRP A 30 -24.98 16.95 -6.33
C TRP A 30 -23.67 16.92 -7.13
N ALA A 31 -23.76 16.58 -8.42
CA ALA A 31 -22.60 16.53 -9.30
C ALA A 31 -21.95 17.91 -9.48
N TRP A 32 -22.78 18.94 -9.65
CA TRP A 32 -22.35 20.33 -9.72
C TRP A 32 -21.67 20.78 -8.43
N ASP A 33 -22.31 20.56 -7.28
CA ASP A 33 -21.78 20.98 -5.99
C ASP A 33 -20.43 20.32 -5.69
N ARG A 34 -20.30 19.03 -6.01
CA ARG A 34 -19.05 18.29 -5.88
C ARG A 34 -17.97 18.80 -6.83
N LEU A 35 -18.32 19.08 -8.09
CA LEU A 35 -17.38 19.68 -9.04
C LEU A 35 -16.85 21.01 -8.47
N VAL A 36 -17.74 21.91 -8.05
CA VAL A 36 -17.39 23.23 -7.50
C VAL A 36 -16.55 23.12 -6.23
N GLN A 37 -16.86 22.17 -5.34
CA GLN A 37 -16.12 21.90 -4.10
C GLN A 37 -14.66 21.54 -4.37
N TRP A 38 -14.40 20.73 -5.39
CA TRP A 38 -13.08 20.18 -5.69
C TRP A 38 -12.32 20.91 -6.78
N LEU A 39 -12.91 21.94 -7.37
CA LEU A 39 -12.21 22.82 -8.30
C LEU A 39 -11.05 23.56 -7.59
N PRO A 40 -9.90 23.72 -8.26
CA PRO A 40 -8.89 24.67 -7.82
C PRO A 40 -9.47 26.08 -7.65
N TYR A 41 -8.81 26.93 -6.87
CA TYR A 41 -9.15 28.35 -6.82
C TYR A 41 -8.91 29.02 -8.19
N PHE A 42 -7.79 28.65 -8.82
CA PHE A 42 -7.37 29.10 -10.14
C PHE A 42 -7.13 27.88 -11.04
N PRO A 43 -8.19 27.23 -11.54
CA PRO A 43 -8.04 26.10 -12.46
C PRO A 43 -7.43 26.56 -13.78
N ARG A 44 -6.72 25.64 -14.46
CA ARG A 44 -6.40 25.85 -15.87
C ARG A 44 -7.66 25.64 -16.69
N CYS A 45 -7.82 26.43 -17.73
CA CYS A 45 -8.97 26.40 -18.61
C CYS A 45 -8.56 26.80 -20.03
N SER A 46 -9.35 26.38 -21.01
CA SER A 46 -9.04 26.64 -22.41
C SER A 46 -10.26 26.40 -23.32
N SER A 47 -10.29 27.09 -24.46
CA SER A 47 -11.26 26.85 -25.53
C SER A 47 -10.96 25.58 -26.33
N GLN A 48 -9.69 25.16 -26.33
CA GLN A 48 -9.18 23.92 -26.93
C GLN A 48 -8.56 23.04 -25.84
N SER A 49 -8.12 21.81 -26.13
CA SER A 49 -7.56 20.88 -25.12
C SER A 49 -6.16 21.23 -24.61
N ASN A 50 -5.66 22.45 -24.83
CA ASN A 50 -4.26 22.84 -24.62
C ASN A 50 -3.95 23.53 -23.27
N ALA A 51 -4.92 23.63 -22.35
CA ALA A 51 -4.73 24.17 -21.00
C ALA A 51 -4.08 25.57 -20.95
N ALA A 52 -4.37 26.43 -21.93
CA ALA A 52 -3.63 27.67 -22.18
C ALA A 52 -3.81 28.78 -21.14
N LEU A 53 -4.93 28.80 -20.39
CA LEU A 53 -5.28 29.92 -19.50
C LEU A 53 -5.42 29.44 -18.05
N THR A 54 -5.16 30.34 -17.11
CA THR A 54 -5.48 30.16 -15.68
C THR A 54 -6.44 31.28 -15.27
N ARG A 55 -7.59 30.93 -14.69
CA ARG A 55 -8.65 31.89 -14.34
C ARG A 55 -9.28 31.53 -13.00
N PRO A 56 -9.91 32.50 -12.28
CA PRO A 56 -10.74 32.19 -11.12
C PRO A 56 -11.84 31.18 -11.47
N ARG A 57 -12.20 30.30 -10.52
CA ARG A 57 -13.15 29.19 -10.75
C ARG A 57 -14.50 29.61 -11.35
N ASN A 58 -15.08 30.74 -10.96
CA ASN A 58 -16.36 31.24 -11.52
C ASN A 58 -16.30 31.58 -13.01
N ILE A 59 -15.13 32.00 -13.50
CA ILE A 59 -14.90 32.30 -14.92
C ILE A 59 -14.47 31.04 -15.65
N ALA A 60 -13.62 30.22 -15.03
CA ALA A 60 -13.05 29.03 -15.65
C ALA A 60 -14.11 27.99 -16.05
N CYS A 61 -15.19 27.83 -15.27
CA CYS A 61 -16.30 26.92 -15.61
C CYS A 61 -17.02 27.29 -16.93
N ARG A 62 -16.82 28.50 -17.45
CA ARG A 62 -17.38 28.95 -18.74
C ARG A 62 -16.57 28.49 -19.95
N TYR A 63 -15.41 27.86 -19.73
CA TYR A 63 -14.59 27.30 -20.80
C TYR A 63 -14.91 25.81 -20.99
N PRO A 64 -14.81 25.30 -22.23
CA PRO A 64 -15.11 23.90 -22.52
C PRO A 64 -14.11 22.92 -21.90
N TYR A 65 -12.86 23.34 -21.64
CA TYR A 65 -11.89 22.49 -20.96
C TYR A 65 -11.45 23.13 -19.65
N ILE A 66 -11.37 22.34 -18.59
CA ILE A 66 -11.01 22.78 -17.23
C ILE A 66 -10.23 21.71 -16.45
N THR A 67 -9.34 22.13 -15.56
CA THR A 67 -8.77 21.26 -14.53
C THR A 67 -9.78 21.07 -13.39
N VAL A 68 -10.26 19.84 -13.18
CA VAL A 68 -11.38 19.55 -12.28
C VAL A 68 -10.96 19.31 -10.82
N CYS A 69 -9.75 18.83 -10.56
CA CYS A 69 -9.26 18.57 -9.21
C CYS A 69 -8.22 19.60 -8.76
N ARG A 70 -8.23 19.94 -7.46
CA ARG A 70 -7.15 20.69 -6.80
C ARG A 70 -5.80 19.96 -6.92
N ASN A 71 -4.70 20.72 -6.84
CA ASN A 71 -3.35 20.15 -6.92
C ASN A 71 -2.96 19.27 -5.71
N ASP A 72 -3.64 19.44 -4.58
CA ASP A 72 -3.38 18.74 -3.32
C ASP A 72 -4.27 17.51 -3.10
N TYR A 73 -5.37 17.36 -3.83
CA TYR A 73 -6.32 16.26 -3.70
C TYR A 73 -6.72 15.66 -5.04
N ARG A 74 -6.91 14.35 -5.06
CA ARG A 74 -7.61 13.65 -6.15
C ARG A 74 -8.97 13.20 -5.67
N ALA A 75 -10.03 13.89 -6.09
CA ALA A 75 -11.42 13.61 -5.72
C ALA A 75 -12.24 12.99 -6.87
N TRP A 76 -11.68 13.03 -8.08
CA TRP A 76 -12.22 12.44 -9.30
C TRP A 76 -11.16 11.58 -9.98
N LEU A 77 -11.54 10.40 -10.46
CA LEU A 77 -10.81 9.66 -11.49
C LEU A 77 -11.49 9.96 -12.82
N ILE A 78 -10.73 10.47 -13.80
CA ILE A 78 -11.25 10.92 -15.08
C ILE A 78 -10.60 10.09 -16.17
N PHE A 79 -11.41 9.43 -16.99
CA PHE A 79 -10.97 8.59 -18.10
C PHE A 79 -11.37 9.24 -19.41
N ASP A 80 -10.41 9.43 -20.32
CA ASP A 80 -10.66 9.97 -21.66
C ASP A 80 -10.86 8.81 -22.64
N LEU A 81 -12.06 8.72 -23.20
CA LEU A 81 -12.43 7.74 -24.21
C LEU A 81 -12.49 8.47 -25.55
N ASP A 82 -11.44 8.27 -26.36
CA ASP A 82 -11.28 8.88 -27.68
C ASP A 82 -12.27 8.34 -28.72
N HIS A 83 -12.80 7.14 -28.49
CA HIS A 83 -13.76 6.48 -29.36
C HIS A 83 -15.19 6.60 -28.80
N GLN A 84 -16.17 6.44 -29.69
CA GLN A 84 -17.57 6.40 -29.32
C GLN A 84 -17.84 5.12 -28.51
N ALA A 85 -17.66 5.21 -27.19
CA ALA A 85 -17.98 4.13 -26.28
C ALA A 85 -19.51 4.00 -26.18
N PRO A 86 -20.08 2.79 -26.36
CA PRO A 86 -21.49 2.54 -26.13
C PRO A 86 -21.89 2.97 -24.72
N PHE A 87 -23.12 3.48 -24.60
CA PHE A 87 -23.71 3.68 -23.27
C PHE A 87 -23.77 2.33 -22.55
N GLY A 88 -23.23 2.26 -21.33
CA GLY A 88 -23.15 0.99 -20.58
C GLY A 88 -21.83 0.23 -20.74
N HIS A 89 -20.85 0.70 -21.54
CA HIS A 89 -19.58 -0.03 -21.76
C HIS A 89 -18.79 -0.31 -20.46
N TRP A 90 -19.03 0.44 -19.36
CA TRP A 90 -18.48 0.07 -18.05
C TRP A 90 -18.96 -1.32 -17.59
N ASP A 91 -20.22 -1.66 -17.84
CA ASP A 91 -20.85 -2.93 -17.43
C ASP A 91 -20.24 -4.10 -18.23
N ASP A 92 -20.03 -3.90 -19.53
CA ASP A 92 -19.34 -4.86 -20.41
C ASP A 92 -17.89 -5.12 -19.94
N CYS A 93 -17.22 -4.10 -19.40
CA CYS A 93 -15.89 -4.20 -18.79
C CYS A 93 -15.91 -4.75 -17.35
N GLY A 94 -17.09 -5.03 -16.79
CA GLY A 94 -17.29 -5.45 -15.40
C GLY A 94 -16.82 -4.40 -14.39
N LEU A 95 -17.03 -3.13 -14.70
CA LEU A 95 -16.76 -1.97 -13.85
C LEU A 95 -18.08 -1.31 -13.40
N PRO A 96 -18.09 -0.64 -12.25
CA PRO A 96 -19.27 0.09 -11.82
C PRO A 96 -19.54 1.29 -12.74
N PRO A 97 -20.78 1.80 -12.78
CA PRO A 97 -21.10 3.00 -13.56
C PRO A 97 -20.27 4.21 -13.13
N PRO A 98 -19.89 5.10 -14.06
CA PRO A 98 -19.32 6.40 -13.67
C PRO A 98 -20.40 7.30 -13.06
N ASN A 99 -19.99 8.30 -12.30
CA ASN A 99 -20.94 9.31 -11.81
C ASN A 99 -21.39 10.24 -12.93
N LEU A 100 -20.44 10.68 -13.78
CA LEU A 100 -20.70 11.60 -14.89
C LEU A 100 -20.08 11.11 -16.19
N ILE A 101 -20.79 11.36 -17.28
CA ILE A 101 -20.28 11.20 -18.64
C ILE A 101 -20.39 12.55 -19.33
N VAL A 102 -19.25 13.11 -19.74
CA VAL A 102 -19.18 14.37 -20.48
C VAL A 102 -18.75 14.09 -21.91
N ARG A 103 -19.72 14.04 -22.80
CA ARG A 103 -19.56 13.62 -24.20
C ARG A 103 -19.47 14.83 -25.13
N ASP A 104 -18.62 14.69 -26.15
CA ASP A 104 -18.65 15.53 -27.33
C ASP A 104 -19.72 14.98 -28.30
N PRO A 105 -20.84 15.69 -28.53
CA PRO A 105 -21.91 15.20 -29.37
C PRO A 105 -21.50 15.07 -30.85
N GLU A 106 -20.50 15.84 -31.31
CA GLU A 106 -20.02 15.82 -32.69
C GLU A 106 -19.02 14.68 -32.94
N LYS A 107 -18.04 14.53 -32.04
CA LYS A 107 -16.96 13.53 -32.21
C LYS A 107 -17.24 12.18 -31.56
N GLY A 108 -18.19 12.12 -30.64
CA GLY A 108 -18.51 10.91 -29.87
C GLY A 108 -17.52 10.58 -28.74
N SER A 109 -16.38 11.28 -28.63
CA SER A 109 -15.45 11.09 -27.52
C SER A 109 -16.06 11.55 -26.20
N ALA A 110 -15.67 10.93 -25.09
CA ALA A 110 -16.27 11.20 -23.79
C ALA A 110 -15.26 11.16 -22.65
N HIS A 111 -15.43 12.04 -21.67
CA HIS A 111 -14.72 11.95 -20.40
C HIS A 111 -15.65 11.35 -19.36
N TRP A 112 -15.24 10.25 -18.74
CA TRP A 112 -16.00 9.59 -17.68
C TRP A 112 -15.40 9.95 -16.32
N TYR A 113 -16.26 10.34 -15.39
CA TYR A 113 -15.88 10.81 -14.07
C TYR A 113 -16.38 9.85 -13.01
N TYR A 114 -15.44 9.31 -12.23
CA TYR A 114 -15.71 8.54 -11.02
C TYR A 114 -15.38 9.38 -9.79
N ALA A 115 -16.39 9.68 -8.99
CA ALA A 115 -16.25 10.36 -7.72
C ALA A 115 -15.66 9.39 -6.69
N ILE A 116 -14.47 9.72 -6.18
CA ILE A 116 -13.81 8.88 -5.18
C ILE A 116 -13.67 9.58 -3.83
N SER A 117 -13.52 8.82 -2.75
CA SER A 117 -13.02 9.35 -1.49
C SER A 117 -11.70 10.12 -1.72
N PRO A 118 -11.61 11.43 -1.39
CA PRO A 118 -10.51 12.26 -1.85
C PRO A 118 -9.16 11.79 -1.30
N VAL A 119 -8.19 11.62 -2.18
CA VAL A 119 -6.83 11.21 -1.81
C VAL A 119 -5.93 12.43 -1.71
N TYR A 120 -5.36 12.67 -0.53
CA TYR A 120 -4.39 13.76 -0.32
C TYR A 120 -3.04 13.42 -0.96
N LEU A 121 -2.66 14.18 -2.00
CA LEU A 121 -1.51 13.90 -2.87
C LEU A 121 -0.16 14.31 -2.26
N LYS A 122 -0.17 15.09 -1.16
CA LYS A 122 1.05 15.44 -0.40
C LYS A 122 1.19 14.64 0.89
N GLY A 123 0.41 13.57 1.02
CA GLY A 123 0.34 12.73 2.22
C GLY A 123 1.18 11.47 2.15
N ARG A 124 0.69 10.42 2.82
CA ARG A 124 1.31 9.09 2.83
C ARG A 124 1.38 8.53 1.42
N GLN A 125 2.51 7.90 1.08
CA GLN A 125 2.72 7.31 -0.25
C GLN A 125 1.78 6.13 -0.55
N HIS A 126 1.38 5.36 0.47
CA HIS A 126 0.56 4.18 0.25
C HIS A 126 -0.81 4.48 -0.40
N PRO A 127 -1.66 5.39 0.14
CA PRO A 127 -2.90 5.80 -0.54
C PRO A 127 -2.70 6.35 -1.95
N ILE A 128 -1.62 7.12 -2.17
CA ILE A 128 -1.31 7.71 -3.47
C ILE A 128 -0.98 6.62 -4.50
N SER A 129 -0.10 5.69 -4.14
CA SER A 129 0.26 4.55 -4.99
C SER A 129 -0.93 3.63 -5.24
N TYR A 130 -1.78 3.42 -4.24
CA TYR A 130 -2.99 2.61 -4.37
C TYR A 130 -4.00 3.23 -5.34
N ALA A 131 -4.26 4.54 -5.22
CA ALA A 131 -5.11 5.26 -6.18
C ALA A 131 -4.56 5.21 -7.62
N LYS A 132 -3.23 5.33 -7.78
CA LYS A 132 -2.58 5.19 -9.10
C LYS A 132 -2.72 3.78 -9.67
N ALA A 133 -2.60 2.74 -8.84
CA ALA A 133 -2.75 1.36 -9.27
C ALA A 133 -4.17 1.07 -9.75
N ILE A 134 -5.18 1.51 -8.99
CA ILE A 134 -6.59 1.39 -9.37
C ILE A 134 -6.85 2.13 -10.67
N TYR A 135 -6.41 3.39 -10.78
CA TYR A 135 -6.58 4.17 -12.00
C TYR A 135 -6.02 3.44 -13.23
N ARG A 136 -4.79 2.92 -13.16
CA ARG A 136 -4.15 2.20 -14.26
C ARG A 136 -4.92 0.94 -14.67
N ALA A 137 -5.39 0.18 -13.68
CA ALA A 137 -6.11 -1.04 -13.95
C ALA A 137 -7.53 -0.77 -14.51
N MET A 138 -8.16 0.36 -14.14
CA MET A 138 -9.38 0.84 -14.79
C MET A 138 -9.13 1.34 -16.21
N VAL A 139 -8.02 2.04 -16.47
CA VAL A 139 -7.62 2.46 -17.82
C VAL A 139 -7.55 1.25 -18.75
N GLU A 140 -6.86 0.19 -18.31
CA GLU A 140 -6.71 -1.05 -19.07
C GLU A 140 -8.07 -1.72 -19.35
N LYS A 141 -8.93 -1.84 -18.32
CA LYS A 141 -10.27 -2.42 -18.48
C LYS A 141 -11.17 -1.60 -19.40
N LEU A 142 -11.17 -0.27 -19.27
CA LEU A 142 -12.03 0.61 -20.05
C LEU A 142 -11.53 0.80 -21.49
N GLY A 143 -10.24 0.53 -21.75
CA GLY A 143 -9.59 0.89 -23.00
C GLY A 143 -9.47 2.40 -23.20
N SER A 144 -9.34 3.17 -22.11
CA SER A 144 -9.18 4.63 -22.17
C SER A 144 -7.73 5.02 -22.46
N ASP A 145 -7.48 6.29 -22.81
CA ASP A 145 -6.12 6.80 -23.04
C ASP A 145 -5.21 6.62 -21.80
N PRO A 146 -4.12 5.83 -21.88
CA PRO A 146 -3.20 5.63 -20.77
C PRO A 146 -2.36 6.88 -20.45
N ASP A 147 -2.13 7.76 -21.43
CA ASP A 147 -1.29 8.95 -21.28
C ASP A 147 -2.05 10.13 -20.67
N TYR A 148 -3.39 10.09 -20.69
CA TYR A 148 -4.22 11.13 -20.07
C TYR A 148 -3.92 11.27 -18.58
N ALA A 149 -3.89 10.18 -17.80
CA ALA A 149 -3.62 10.17 -16.35
C ALA A 149 -4.34 11.23 -15.47
N GLY A 150 -5.50 11.73 -15.94
CA GLY A 150 -6.26 12.83 -15.35
C GLY A 150 -6.00 14.22 -15.96
N GLY A 151 -5.18 14.32 -17.01
CA GLY A 151 -4.94 15.42 -17.93
C GLY A 151 -4.52 16.76 -17.32
N PRO A 152 -3.91 17.67 -18.08
CA PRO A 152 -3.83 19.06 -17.65
C PRO A 152 -5.24 19.71 -17.59
N VAL A 153 -6.15 19.29 -18.47
CA VAL A 153 -7.56 19.71 -18.52
C VAL A 153 -8.46 18.54 -18.93
N SER A 154 -9.75 18.67 -18.60
CA SER A 154 -10.83 17.72 -18.87
C SER A 154 -12.03 18.45 -19.46
N LYS A 155 -12.93 17.76 -20.18
CA LYS A 155 -14.18 18.37 -20.67
C LYS A 155 -15.01 18.85 -19.49
N THR A 156 -15.29 20.15 -19.43
CA THR A 156 -16.01 20.79 -18.33
C THR A 156 -17.45 20.28 -18.22
N PRO A 157 -17.84 19.57 -17.14
CA PRO A 157 -19.24 19.16 -16.96
C PRO A 157 -20.18 20.36 -16.99
N PHE A 158 -21.37 20.18 -17.57
CA PHE A 158 -22.42 21.20 -17.74
C PHE A 158 -22.09 22.39 -18.65
N HIS A 159 -20.96 22.36 -19.37
CA HIS A 159 -20.68 23.35 -20.41
C HIS A 159 -21.56 23.11 -21.65
N SER A 160 -22.10 24.16 -22.27
CA SER A 160 -23.07 24.05 -23.38
C SER A 160 -22.55 23.30 -24.62
N ARG A 161 -21.23 23.25 -24.81
CA ARG A 161 -20.57 22.47 -25.87
C ARG A 161 -20.68 20.95 -25.68
N TRP A 162 -20.84 20.48 -24.43
CA TRP A 162 -20.79 19.06 -24.11
C TRP A 162 -22.14 18.57 -23.62
N GLU A 163 -22.45 17.32 -23.92
CA GLU A 163 -23.57 16.62 -23.33
C GLU A 163 -23.11 16.00 -22.00
N THR A 164 -23.68 16.44 -20.89
CA THR A 164 -23.36 15.91 -19.56
C THR A 164 -24.50 15.03 -19.07
N LEU A 165 -24.21 13.75 -18.88
CA LEU A 165 -25.12 12.79 -18.27
C LEU A 165 -24.66 12.45 -16.86
N CYS A 166 -25.53 12.63 -15.87
CA CYS A 166 -25.27 12.30 -14.48
C CYS A 166 -26.01 11.01 -14.11
N LEU A 167 -25.28 9.95 -13.75
CA LEU A 167 -25.86 8.62 -13.52
C LEU A 167 -26.26 8.41 -12.06
N HIS A 168 -25.39 8.75 -11.12
CA HIS A 168 -25.64 8.56 -9.68
C HIS A 168 -24.77 9.47 -8.80
N THR A 169 -25.14 9.60 -7.53
CA THR A 169 -24.46 10.43 -6.52
C THR A 169 -23.54 9.65 -5.58
N GLU A 170 -23.48 8.32 -5.73
CA GLU A 170 -22.67 7.49 -4.84
C GLU A 170 -21.18 7.74 -5.06
N GLN A 171 -20.46 7.92 -3.95
CA GLN A 171 -19.02 8.09 -3.96
C GLN A 171 -18.35 6.74 -3.73
N TYR A 172 -17.35 6.43 -4.55
CA TYR A 172 -16.60 5.20 -4.42
C TYR A 172 -15.44 5.35 -3.43
N ASP A 173 -15.27 4.37 -2.55
CA ASP A 173 -13.97 4.15 -1.94
C ASP A 173 -13.05 3.43 -2.94
N LEU A 174 -11.74 3.64 -2.76
CA LEU A 174 -10.75 2.93 -3.56
C LEU A 174 -10.83 1.40 -3.36
N SER A 175 -11.27 0.95 -2.18
CA SER A 175 -11.55 -0.45 -1.91
C SER A 175 -12.70 -0.98 -2.76
N ASP A 176 -13.76 -0.19 -2.95
CA ASP A 176 -14.93 -0.61 -3.72
C ASP A 176 -14.53 -0.82 -5.17
N LEU A 177 -13.80 0.14 -5.76
CA LEU A 177 -13.28 0.03 -7.12
C LEU A 177 -12.32 -1.16 -7.27
N GLN A 178 -11.54 -1.50 -6.24
CA GLN A 178 -10.67 -2.67 -6.28
C GLN A 178 -11.47 -3.97 -6.43
N GLU A 179 -12.68 -4.09 -5.90
CA GLU A 179 -13.46 -5.33 -6.01
C GLU A 179 -13.77 -5.70 -7.48
N TYR A 180 -13.84 -4.69 -8.35
CA TYR A 180 -14.11 -4.85 -9.77
C TYR A 180 -12.84 -5.07 -10.61
N ILE A 181 -11.66 -5.01 -10.00
CA ILE A 181 -10.39 -5.01 -10.71
C ILE A 181 -9.44 -6.00 -10.06
N GLU A 182 -8.95 -6.95 -10.85
CA GLU A 182 -7.76 -7.70 -10.45
C GLU A 182 -6.55 -6.82 -10.76
N PRO A 183 -5.88 -6.19 -9.78
CA PRO A 183 -4.65 -5.48 -10.08
C PRO A 183 -3.71 -6.50 -10.71
N ALA A 184 -3.27 -6.22 -11.94
CA ALA A 184 -2.28 -7.04 -12.62
C ALA A 184 -1.19 -7.33 -11.60
N ALA A 185 -1.00 -8.63 -11.28
CA ALA A 185 0.06 -9.03 -10.38
C ALA A 185 1.32 -8.36 -10.93
N PRO A 186 2.10 -7.63 -10.11
CA PRO A 186 3.31 -7.00 -10.63
C PRO A 186 4.08 -8.09 -11.36
N SER A 187 4.19 -7.93 -12.68
CA SER A 187 5.04 -8.77 -13.50
C SER A 187 6.43 -8.45 -13.02
N TYR A 188 6.93 -9.29 -12.12
CA TYR A 188 8.34 -9.34 -11.81
C TYR A 188 8.99 -10.07 -12.98
N SER A 189 9.00 -9.43 -14.15
CA SER A 189 9.93 -9.81 -15.20
C SER A 189 11.35 -9.65 -14.64
N ALA A 190 12.30 -10.39 -15.20
CA ALA A 190 13.70 -10.29 -14.80
C ALA A 190 14.29 -8.88 -15.09
N ASP A 191 13.57 -8.09 -15.87
CA ASP A 191 13.89 -6.74 -16.30
C ASP A 191 13.13 -5.71 -15.45
N ALA A 192 13.66 -4.48 -15.41
CA ALA A 192 12.94 -3.40 -14.75
C ALA A 192 11.59 -3.17 -15.46
N PRO A 193 10.48 -2.94 -14.73
CA PRO A 193 9.20 -2.63 -15.36
C PRO A 193 9.37 -1.45 -16.33
N ASP A 194 8.82 -1.56 -17.54
CA ASP A 194 8.98 -0.53 -18.58
C ASP A 194 8.53 0.86 -18.08
N ASP A 195 7.45 0.91 -17.30
CA ASP A 195 6.99 2.11 -16.60
C ASP A 195 8.07 2.78 -15.74
N LEU A 196 8.87 1.98 -15.02
CA LEU A 196 9.93 2.49 -14.16
C LEU A 196 11.07 3.06 -15.01
N LEU A 197 11.40 2.39 -16.12
CA LEU A 197 12.42 2.86 -17.05
C LEU A 197 11.99 4.15 -17.75
N ASN A 198 10.74 4.22 -18.20
CA ASN A 198 10.17 5.37 -18.91
C ASN A 198 10.15 6.63 -18.04
N GLN A 199 9.84 6.50 -16.75
CA GLN A 199 9.89 7.61 -15.77
C GLN A 199 11.30 8.21 -15.57
N HIS A 200 12.35 7.44 -15.85
CA HIS A 200 13.74 7.82 -15.59
C HIS A 200 14.58 8.10 -16.84
N THR A 201 13.93 8.26 -18.00
CA THR A 201 14.55 8.63 -19.29
C THR A 201 15.26 9.99 -19.28
N HIS A 202 14.95 10.86 -18.30
CA HIS A 202 15.67 12.13 -18.12
C HIS A 202 17.13 11.96 -17.64
N SER A 203 17.49 10.83 -17.02
CA SER A 203 18.83 10.58 -16.47
C SER A 203 19.37 9.21 -16.86
N ARG A 204 20.43 9.20 -17.69
CA ARG A 204 21.16 7.98 -18.11
C ARG A 204 21.65 7.15 -16.92
N HIS A 205 22.13 7.80 -15.85
CA HIS A 205 22.63 7.10 -14.65
C HIS A 205 21.49 6.41 -13.88
N LEU A 206 20.37 7.11 -13.67
CA LEU A 206 19.22 6.59 -12.95
C LEU A 206 18.53 5.48 -13.74
N TRP A 207 18.41 5.66 -15.05
CA TRP A 207 17.93 4.63 -15.95
C TRP A 207 18.80 3.37 -15.91
N LEU A 208 20.13 3.52 -16.05
CA LEU A 208 21.08 2.40 -16.01
C LEU A 208 21.02 1.67 -14.66
N PHE A 209 20.85 2.42 -13.57
CA PHE A 209 20.66 1.86 -12.24
C PHE A 209 19.40 1.00 -12.15
N HIS A 210 18.24 1.53 -12.56
CA HIS A 210 16.99 0.76 -12.50
C HIS A 210 17.00 -0.44 -13.43
N ALA A 211 17.56 -0.30 -14.64
CA ALA A 211 17.68 -1.38 -15.62
C ALA A 211 18.52 -2.56 -15.14
N THR A 212 19.51 -2.33 -14.25
CA THR A 212 20.50 -3.37 -13.91
C THR A 212 20.44 -3.88 -12.47
N ARG A 213 19.86 -3.11 -11.52
CA ARG A 213 19.85 -3.50 -10.10
C ARG A 213 19.12 -4.81 -9.80
N PHE A 214 18.02 -5.10 -10.49
CA PHE A 214 17.26 -6.34 -10.26
C PHE A 214 18.00 -7.58 -10.75
N ILE A 215 18.79 -7.43 -11.83
CA ILE A 215 19.69 -8.47 -12.32
C ILE A 215 20.74 -8.80 -11.25
N ALA A 216 21.34 -7.78 -10.62
CA ALA A 216 22.29 -7.98 -9.53
C ALA A 216 21.67 -8.72 -8.34
N TYR A 217 20.47 -8.33 -7.92
CA TYR A 217 19.78 -8.96 -6.78
C TYR A 217 19.48 -10.44 -7.01
N ARG A 218 19.20 -10.84 -8.26
CA ARG A 218 18.98 -12.24 -8.62
C ARG A 218 20.28 -13.03 -8.64
N MET A 219 21.31 -12.47 -9.28
CA MET A 219 22.57 -13.18 -9.49
C MET A 219 23.39 -13.35 -8.21
N VAL A 220 23.31 -12.41 -7.26
CA VAL A 220 24.21 -12.41 -6.09
C VAL A 220 24.17 -13.71 -5.30
N GLY A 221 23.01 -14.37 -5.20
CA GLY A 221 22.87 -15.66 -4.49
C GLY A 221 23.70 -16.78 -5.10
N ASP A 222 23.81 -16.83 -6.43
CA ASP A 222 24.59 -17.86 -7.13
C ASP A 222 26.07 -17.74 -6.81
N PHE A 223 26.58 -16.51 -6.70
CA PHE A 223 27.98 -16.21 -6.40
C PHE A 223 28.32 -16.29 -4.91
N TYR A 224 27.33 -16.01 -4.06
CA TYR A 224 27.49 -15.99 -2.61
C TYR A 224 27.35 -17.38 -1.98
N SER A 225 26.35 -18.18 -2.41
CA SER A 225 25.99 -19.44 -1.76
C SER A 225 26.16 -20.68 -2.64
N ALA A 226 25.91 -20.60 -3.95
CA ALA A 226 25.87 -21.79 -4.81
C ALA A 226 27.24 -22.16 -5.42
N SER A 227 28.10 -21.17 -5.69
CA SER A 227 29.36 -21.38 -6.42
C SER A 227 30.62 -20.94 -5.68
N GLY A 228 30.50 -20.18 -4.57
CA GLY A 228 31.64 -19.77 -3.74
C GLY A 228 32.71 -18.90 -4.45
N GLN A 229 32.42 -18.38 -5.65
CA GLN A 229 33.40 -17.66 -6.49
C GLN A 229 33.78 -16.28 -5.93
N GLY A 230 33.03 -15.77 -4.95
CA GLY A 230 33.35 -14.53 -4.24
C GLY A 230 32.95 -13.25 -4.98
N TYR A 231 33.16 -12.12 -4.31
CA TYR A 231 32.70 -10.80 -4.76
C TYR A 231 33.30 -10.38 -6.11
N GLN A 232 34.56 -10.72 -6.37
CA GLN A 232 35.26 -10.28 -7.57
C GLN A 232 34.66 -10.88 -8.84
N ALA A 233 34.38 -12.19 -8.85
CA ALA A 233 33.73 -12.87 -9.97
C ALA A 233 32.30 -12.35 -10.19
N PHE A 234 31.56 -12.10 -9.10
CA PHE A 234 30.24 -11.47 -9.16
C PHE A 234 30.29 -10.08 -9.79
N PHE A 235 31.20 -9.22 -9.30
CA PHE A 235 31.34 -7.86 -9.78
C PHE A 235 31.73 -7.82 -11.25
N GLU A 236 32.66 -8.68 -11.68
CA GLU A 236 33.13 -8.73 -13.05
C GLU A 236 32.01 -9.15 -14.03
N ARG A 237 31.28 -10.21 -13.68
CA ARG A 237 30.12 -10.66 -14.48
C ARG A 237 29.02 -9.61 -14.51
N PHE A 238 28.71 -8.98 -13.37
CA PHE A 238 27.69 -7.94 -13.30
C PHE A 238 28.10 -6.69 -14.08
N HIS A 239 29.35 -6.24 -13.97
CA HIS A 239 29.87 -5.09 -14.69
C HIS A 239 29.80 -5.27 -16.21
N GLU A 240 30.08 -6.48 -16.73
CA GLU A 240 29.87 -6.80 -18.15
C GLU A 240 28.41 -6.65 -18.59
N ILE A 241 27.45 -7.03 -17.74
CA ILE A 241 26.03 -6.80 -18.00
C ILE A 241 25.74 -5.30 -18.05
N VAL A 242 26.19 -4.52 -17.07
CA VAL A 242 25.98 -3.06 -17.04
C VAL A 242 26.58 -2.39 -18.28
N LYS A 243 27.75 -2.82 -18.76
CA LYS A 243 28.35 -2.32 -20.02
C LYS A 243 27.44 -2.56 -21.23
N ARG A 244 26.80 -3.73 -21.34
CA ARG A 244 25.85 -4.03 -22.43
C ARG A 244 24.62 -3.14 -22.36
N HIS A 245 24.15 -2.80 -21.16
CA HIS A 245 23.03 -1.87 -20.96
C HIS A 245 23.40 -0.39 -21.24
N ASN A 246 24.69 -0.02 -21.23
CA ASN A 246 25.19 1.31 -21.57
C ASN A 246 25.19 1.57 -23.09
N ARG A 247 24.07 1.33 -23.76
CA ARG A 247 23.83 1.63 -25.18
C ARG A 247 22.71 2.66 -25.29
N PHE A 248 23.08 3.92 -25.12
CA PHE A 248 22.17 5.08 -25.20
C PHE A 248 22.12 5.69 -26.61
N VAL A 249 23.19 5.53 -27.39
CA VAL A 249 23.28 6.07 -28.76
C VAL A 249 22.16 5.55 -29.69
N GLY A 250 21.71 4.31 -29.50
CA GLY A 250 20.64 3.71 -30.30
C GLY A 250 19.22 3.85 -29.71
N ARG A 251 19.05 4.64 -28.65
CA ARG A 251 17.79 4.77 -27.92
C ARG A 251 17.14 6.13 -28.21
N SER A 252 15.94 6.12 -28.79
CA SER A 252 15.19 7.32 -29.15
C SER A 252 14.81 8.15 -27.92
N GLU A 253 14.58 7.49 -26.77
CA GLU A 253 14.19 8.09 -25.50
C GLU A 253 15.26 9.01 -24.90
N PHE A 254 16.51 8.87 -25.35
CA PHE A 254 17.64 9.67 -24.89
C PHE A 254 18.08 10.73 -25.91
N ALA A 255 17.29 10.97 -26.97
CA ALA A 255 17.54 12.01 -27.98
C ALA A 255 18.98 11.97 -28.54
N GLY A 256 19.50 10.75 -28.79
CA GLY A 256 20.86 10.57 -29.34
C GLY A 256 22.00 10.89 -28.37
N LYS A 257 21.74 11.03 -27.06
CA LYS A 257 22.80 11.23 -26.06
C LYS A 257 23.80 10.06 -26.09
N GLY A 258 25.09 10.40 -26.06
CA GLY A 258 26.18 9.44 -26.03
C GLY A 258 26.16 8.51 -24.81
N ASN A 259 26.85 7.38 -24.94
CA ASN A 259 27.03 6.41 -23.86
C ASN A 259 27.75 7.03 -22.65
N LEU A 260 27.52 6.50 -21.46
CA LEU A 260 28.26 6.89 -20.26
C LEU A 260 29.72 6.46 -20.37
N ARG A 261 30.62 7.24 -19.76
CA ARG A 261 32.05 6.90 -19.72
C ARG A 261 32.28 5.61 -18.94
N PRO A 262 33.31 4.80 -19.27
CA PRO A 262 33.58 3.55 -18.56
C PRO A 262 33.72 3.71 -17.03
N SER A 263 34.29 4.82 -16.56
CA SER A 263 34.38 5.14 -15.12
C SER A 263 33.02 5.36 -14.47
N GLN A 264 32.08 6.02 -15.17
CA GLN A 264 30.71 6.24 -14.69
C GLN A 264 29.91 4.93 -14.64
N VAL A 265 30.07 4.08 -15.67
CA VAL A 265 29.48 2.73 -15.71
C VAL A 265 29.98 1.89 -14.55
N ARG A 266 31.30 1.90 -14.32
CA ARG A 266 31.93 1.18 -13.21
C ARG A 266 31.40 1.70 -11.86
N ALA A 267 31.23 3.02 -11.70
CA ALA A 267 30.68 3.59 -10.47
C ALA A 267 29.24 3.12 -10.17
N VAL A 268 28.36 3.12 -11.18
CA VAL A 268 26.99 2.60 -11.06
C VAL A 268 27.01 1.11 -10.73
N ALA A 269 27.83 0.33 -11.45
CA ALA A 269 27.96 -1.11 -11.22
C ALA A 269 28.47 -1.41 -9.80
N SER A 270 29.50 -0.69 -9.33
CA SER A 270 30.07 -0.87 -7.99
C SER A 270 29.08 -0.57 -6.90
N SER A 271 28.30 0.51 -7.04
CA SER A 271 27.27 0.88 -6.06
C SER A 271 26.22 -0.22 -5.90
N ILE A 272 25.69 -0.73 -7.02
CA ILE A 272 24.70 -1.81 -7.01
C ILE A 272 25.30 -3.12 -6.49
N ALA A 273 26.48 -3.50 -6.98
CA ALA A 273 27.12 -4.75 -6.62
C ALA A 273 27.45 -4.81 -5.13
N ARG A 274 28.01 -3.73 -4.57
CA ARG A 274 28.30 -3.62 -3.14
C ARG A 274 27.03 -3.76 -2.31
N PHE A 275 25.97 -3.04 -2.67
CA PHE A 275 24.69 -3.14 -1.97
C PHE A 275 24.13 -4.57 -2.00
N ALA A 276 24.12 -5.20 -3.18
CA ALA A 276 23.62 -6.56 -3.35
C ALA A 276 24.44 -7.58 -2.53
N TRP A 277 25.77 -7.44 -2.52
CA TRP A 277 26.67 -8.32 -1.80
C TRP A 277 26.54 -8.19 -0.28
N GLU A 278 26.51 -6.96 0.24
CA GLU A 278 26.27 -6.70 1.66
C GLU A 278 24.90 -7.22 2.11
N LEU A 279 23.88 -7.13 1.25
CA LEU A 279 22.55 -7.66 1.54
C LEU A 279 22.51 -9.19 1.56
N ALA A 280 23.29 -9.85 0.70
CA ALA A 280 23.40 -11.31 0.68
C ALA A 280 24.14 -11.85 1.92
N GLY A 281 25.12 -11.11 2.43
CA GLY A 281 25.91 -11.49 3.60
C GLY A 281 25.28 -11.20 4.96
N ASP A 282 24.16 -10.48 5.01
CA ASP A 282 23.44 -10.19 6.25
C ASP A 282 22.02 -10.80 6.20
N PRO A 283 21.82 -12.01 6.77
CA PRO A 283 20.52 -12.69 6.76
C PRO A 283 19.40 -11.88 7.41
N GLU A 284 19.69 -11.10 8.45
CA GLU A 284 18.69 -10.28 9.15
C GLU A 284 18.28 -9.07 8.33
N ARG A 285 19.24 -8.44 7.64
CA ARG A 285 18.95 -7.41 6.65
C ARG A 285 18.20 -7.98 5.46
N SER A 286 18.61 -9.13 4.95
CA SER A 286 17.95 -9.82 3.84
C SER A 286 16.48 -10.12 4.13
N LYS A 287 16.15 -10.62 5.33
CA LYS A 287 14.76 -10.85 5.78
C LYS A 287 13.87 -9.61 5.72
N ARG A 288 14.43 -8.40 5.91
CA ARG A 288 13.66 -7.13 5.80
C ARG A 288 13.26 -6.78 4.38
N TYR A 289 14.01 -7.25 3.38
CA TYR A 289 13.79 -6.95 1.95
C TYR A 289 13.24 -8.14 1.16
N GLN A 290 13.34 -9.35 1.70
CA GLN A 290 12.65 -10.51 1.13
C GLN A 290 11.15 -10.37 1.30
N LYS A 291 10.40 -10.79 0.29
CA LYS A 291 8.95 -10.91 0.37
C LYS A 291 8.63 -11.83 1.54
N ASN A 292 8.03 -11.31 2.61
CA ASN A 292 7.54 -12.12 3.72
C ASN A 292 6.55 -13.14 3.16
N ARG A 293 7.01 -14.37 2.90
CA ARG A 293 6.18 -15.48 2.36
C ARG A 293 5.19 -16.04 3.39
N GLY A 294 4.88 -15.25 4.43
CA GLY A 294 4.14 -15.65 5.61
C GLY A 294 4.95 -16.60 6.49
N ILE A 295 4.69 -16.57 7.79
CA ILE A 295 5.33 -17.45 8.78
C ILE A 295 5.01 -18.94 8.49
N MET A 296 4.04 -19.23 7.62
CA MET A 296 3.65 -20.59 7.25
C MET A 296 4.45 -21.17 6.08
N GLY A 297 5.25 -20.38 5.36
CA GLY A 297 6.05 -20.87 4.24
C GLY A 297 5.24 -21.63 3.18
N LEU A 298 4.00 -21.18 2.93
CA LEU A 298 3.06 -21.88 2.05
C LEU A 298 3.59 -21.91 0.61
N ASP A 299 3.38 -23.03 -0.07
CA ASP A 299 3.78 -23.25 -1.46
C ASP A 299 3.24 -22.14 -2.38
N SER A 300 4.08 -21.64 -3.29
CA SER A 300 3.71 -20.62 -4.27
C SER A 300 2.67 -21.10 -5.28
N ASP A 301 2.63 -22.41 -5.54
CA ASP A 301 1.78 -23.00 -6.56
C ASP A 301 0.32 -23.12 -6.09
N LEU A 302 0.08 -22.94 -4.78
CA LEU A 302 -1.26 -22.90 -4.24
C LEU A 302 -2.01 -21.61 -4.65
N PRO A 303 -3.28 -21.72 -5.10
CA PRO A 303 -4.12 -20.58 -5.38
C PRO A 303 -4.18 -19.60 -4.20
N LEU A 304 -4.23 -18.29 -4.49
CA LEU A 304 -4.21 -17.25 -3.44
C LEU A 304 -5.32 -17.45 -2.39
N LYS A 305 -6.54 -17.81 -2.82
CA LYS A 305 -7.67 -18.11 -1.93
C LYS A 305 -7.36 -19.27 -0.98
N ALA A 306 -6.70 -20.33 -1.46
CA ALA A 306 -6.31 -21.47 -0.63
C ALA A 306 -5.24 -21.07 0.41
N ARG A 307 -4.24 -20.27 0.01
CA ARG A 307 -3.22 -19.75 0.94
C ARG A 307 -3.81 -18.83 1.99
N GLN A 308 -4.77 -17.98 1.61
CA GLN A 308 -5.49 -17.11 2.54
C GLN A 308 -6.34 -17.93 3.52
N ALA A 309 -7.03 -18.98 3.06
CA ALA A 309 -7.80 -19.87 3.92
C ALA A 309 -6.92 -20.60 4.95
N LEU A 310 -5.78 -21.16 4.53
CA LEU A 310 -4.81 -21.80 5.44
C LEU A 310 -4.23 -20.80 6.46
N SER A 311 -3.92 -19.59 6.01
CA SER A 311 -3.45 -18.50 6.89
C SER A 311 -4.53 -18.07 7.90
N ALA A 312 -5.80 -18.01 7.46
CA ALA A 312 -6.93 -17.71 8.33
C ALA A 312 -7.14 -18.79 9.39
N GLN A 313 -7.05 -20.08 9.02
CA GLN A 313 -7.13 -21.19 9.97
C GLN A 313 -6.09 -21.08 11.09
N ARG A 314 -4.83 -20.79 10.73
CA ARG A 314 -3.77 -20.55 11.72
C ARG A 314 -4.08 -19.36 12.62
N THR A 315 -4.51 -18.23 12.06
CA THR A 315 -4.88 -17.04 12.82
C THR A 315 -6.03 -17.32 13.78
N HIS A 316 -7.06 -18.05 13.34
CA HIS A 316 -8.18 -18.47 14.18
C HIS A 316 -7.71 -19.41 15.29
N HIS A 317 -6.80 -20.35 15.01
CA HIS A 317 -6.23 -21.22 16.04
C HIS A 317 -5.47 -20.42 17.10
N HIS A 318 -4.60 -19.48 16.70
CA HIS A 318 -3.89 -18.61 17.66
C HIS A 318 -4.82 -17.71 18.45
N ARG A 319 -5.85 -17.12 17.83
CA ARG A 319 -6.85 -16.29 18.53
C ARG A 319 -7.64 -17.13 19.53
N ARG A 320 -8.06 -18.35 19.14
CA ARG A 320 -8.76 -19.28 20.03
C ARG A 320 -7.87 -19.65 21.23
N ARG A 321 -6.62 -20.05 20.98
CA ARG A 321 -5.66 -20.38 22.03
C ARG A 321 -5.39 -19.21 22.98
N SER A 322 -5.13 -18.02 22.46
CA SER A 322 -4.90 -16.83 23.28
C SER A 322 -6.14 -16.45 24.11
N THR A 323 -7.34 -16.66 23.57
CA THR A 323 -8.60 -16.46 24.29
C THR A 323 -8.74 -17.48 25.42
N GLN A 324 -8.44 -18.75 25.16
CA GLN A 324 -8.41 -19.79 26.19
C GLN A 324 -7.42 -19.45 27.31
N GLU A 325 -6.17 -19.11 26.97
CA GLU A 325 -5.14 -18.74 27.95
C GLU A 325 -5.56 -17.57 28.85
N ARG A 326 -6.26 -16.56 28.29
CA ARG A 326 -6.83 -15.42 29.05
C ARG A 326 -7.95 -15.86 29.99
N ILE A 327 -8.84 -16.73 29.54
CA ILE A 327 -9.94 -17.27 30.36
C ILE A 327 -9.37 -18.13 31.50
N GLU A 328 -8.42 -19.01 31.20
CA GLU A 328 -7.75 -19.85 32.20
C GLU A 328 -7.04 -19.01 33.27
N ALA A 329 -6.34 -17.95 32.86
CA ALA A 329 -5.69 -17.03 33.78
C ALA A 329 -6.71 -16.28 34.66
N ALA A 330 -7.81 -15.80 34.07
CA ALA A 330 -8.87 -15.13 34.81
C ALA A 330 -9.55 -16.05 35.85
N VAL A 331 -9.87 -17.29 35.47
CA VAL A 331 -10.46 -18.29 36.38
C VAL A 331 -9.49 -18.62 37.53
N ARG A 332 -8.20 -18.77 37.23
CA ARG A 332 -7.16 -18.99 38.27
C ARG A 332 -7.07 -17.82 39.24
N ASN A 333 -7.12 -16.58 38.76
CA ASN A 333 -7.08 -15.38 39.60
C ASN A 333 -8.33 -15.26 40.48
N LEU A 334 -9.53 -15.45 39.92
CA LEU A 334 -10.78 -15.40 40.68
C LEU A 334 -10.83 -16.46 41.79
N LYS A 335 -10.31 -17.65 41.52
CA LYS A 335 -10.21 -18.72 42.54
C LYS A 335 -9.21 -18.37 43.64
N ALA A 336 -8.10 -17.72 43.31
CA ALA A 336 -7.12 -17.25 44.29
C ALA A 336 -7.68 -16.13 45.19
N GLU A 337 -8.54 -15.27 44.64
CA GLU A 337 -9.22 -14.20 45.36
C GLU A 337 -10.45 -14.67 46.16
N GLY A 338 -10.85 -15.94 46.01
CA GLY A 338 -12.04 -16.51 46.68
C GLY A 338 -13.37 -16.00 46.13
N ALA A 339 -13.37 -15.37 44.96
CA ALA A 339 -14.57 -14.85 44.31
C ALA A 339 -15.35 -15.94 43.57
N SER A 340 -16.67 -15.77 43.44
CA SER A 340 -17.52 -16.70 42.69
C SER A 340 -17.18 -16.66 41.19
N ILE A 341 -16.92 -17.83 40.60
CA ILE A 341 -16.61 -17.95 39.17
C ILE A 341 -17.92 -17.86 38.38
N THR A 342 -18.33 -16.63 38.06
CA THR A 342 -19.47 -16.35 37.19
C THR A 342 -19.00 -15.90 35.82
N PHE A 343 -19.80 -16.09 34.77
CA PHE A 343 -19.45 -15.61 33.43
C PHE A 343 -19.21 -14.10 33.38
N VAL A 344 -19.85 -13.32 34.24
CA VAL A 344 -19.64 -11.86 34.35
C VAL A 344 -18.28 -11.57 34.98
N ALA A 345 -17.94 -12.22 36.08
CA ALA A 345 -16.64 -12.05 36.75
C ALA A 345 -15.48 -12.47 35.84
N VAL A 346 -15.60 -13.61 35.14
CA VAL A 346 -14.57 -14.08 34.19
C VAL A 346 -14.42 -13.12 33.00
N ALA A 347 -15.53 -12.55 32.50
CA ALA A 347 -15.49 -11.55 31.43
C ALA A 347 -14.73 -10.29 31.86
N GLN A 348 -15.01 -9.78 33.06
CA GLN A 348 -14.33 -8.62 33.63
C GLN A 348 -12.83 -8.89 33.86
N ALA A 349 -12.48 -10.01 34.49
CA ALA A 349 -11.09 -10.37 34.78
C ALA A 349 -10.26 -10.71 33.53
N SER A 350 -10.88 -11.32 32.51
CA SER A 350 -10.18 -11.65 31.25
C SER A 350 -10.15 -10.50 30.24
N GLY A 351 -10.97 -9.46 30.41
CA GLY A 351 -11.15 -8.37 29.44
C GLY A 351 -11.81 -8.83 28.14
N LEU A 352 -12.71 -9.82 28.22
CA LEU A 352 -13.46 -10.39 27.10
C LEU A 352 -14.96 -10.13 27.27
N SER A 353 -15.74 -10.20 26.18
CA SER A 353 -17.19 -10.06 26.30
C SER A 353 -17.83 -11.29 26.96
N ARG A 354 -18.95 -11.09 27.68
CA ARG A 354 -19.73 -12.19 28.28
C ARG A 354 -20.11 -13.25 27.25
N GLN A 355 -20.49 -12.84 26.03
CA GLN A 355 -20.86 -13.76 24.94
C GLN A 355 -19.67 -14.60 24.48
N THR A 356 -18.46 -14.03 24.45
CA THR A 356 -17.24 -14.77 24.15
C THR A 356 -16.95 -15.80 25.24
N VAL A 357 -17.02 -15.40 26.52
CA VAL A 357 -16.79 -16.30 27.66
C VAL A 357 -17.78 -17.47 27.65
N ALA A 358 -19.06 -17.21 27.35
CA ALA A 358 -20.09 -18.25 27.25
C ALA A 358 -19.78 -19.32 26.19
N LYS A 359 -19.15 -18.95 25.06
CA LYS A 359 -18.71 -19.91 24.04
C LYS A 359 -17.57 -20.83 24.50
N TYR A 360 -16.87 -20.47 25.57
CA TYR A 360 -15.75 -21.24 26.15
C TYR A 360 -16.10 -21.86 27.51
N ARG A 361 -17.39 -22.14 27.74
CA ARG A 361 -17.91 -22.87 28.91
C ARG A 361 -17.06 -24.09 29.27
N ASP A 362 -16.84 -24.97 28.29
CA ASP A 362 -16.15 -26.25 28.50
C ASP A 362 -14.69 -26.08 28.95
N VAL A 363 -14.09 -24.92 28.66
CA VAL A 363 -12.73 -24.58 29.11
C VAL A 363 -12.75 -24.14 30.56
N ILE A 364 -13.77 -23.38 30.98
CA ILE A 364 -13.95 -22.94 32.37
C ILE A 364 -14.19 -24.16 33.26
N GLU A 365 -15.13 -25.03 32.88
CA GLU A 365 -15.47 -26.26 33.64
C GLU A 365 -14.22 -27.15 33.81
N ARG A 366 -13.45 -27.35 32.73
CA ARG A 366 -12.21 -28.13 32.77
C ARG A 366 -11.17 -27.55 33.73
N VAL A 367 -11.00 -26.23 33.75
CA VAL A 367 -10.04 -25.55 34.61
C VAL A 367 -10.50 -25.61 36.07
N GLU A 368 -11.79 -25.43 36.33
CA GLU A 368 -12.38 -25.57 37.66
C GLU A 368 -12.16 -26.98 38.23
N GLU A 369 -12.42 -28.02 37.42
CA GLU A 369 -12.16 -29.42 37.79
C GLU A 369 -10.68 -29.67 38.08
N GLN A 370 -9.78 -29.16 37.22
CA GLN A 370 -8.33 -29.27 37.44
C GLN A 370 -7.90 -28.59 38.73
N LEU A 371 -8.45 -27.42 39.02
CA LEU A 371 -8.16 -26.69 40.25
C LEU A 371 -8.82 -27.33 41.48
N ALA A 372 -9.93 -28.05 41.33
CA ALA A 372 -10.57 -28.79 42.41
C ALA A 372 -9.77 -30.05 42.78
N ARG A 373 -9.25 -30.76 41.76
CA ARG A 373 -8.35 -31.92 41.96
C ARG A 373 -7.02 -31.55 42.62
N LYS A 374 -6.60 -30.28 42.50
CA LYS A 374 -5.32 -29.78 43.03
C LYS A 374 -5.41 -29.22 44.45
N SER A 375 -6.62 -29.03 45.01
CA SER A 375 -6.82 -28.70 46.42
C SER A 375 -6.79 -29.98 47.26
N PRO A 376 -5.76 -30.23 48.10
CA PRO A 376 -5.75 -31.40 48.94
C PRO A 376 -6.81 -31.25 50.05
N ALA A 377 -7.58 -32.32 50.29
CA ALA A 377 -8.42 -32.44 51.48
C ALA A 377 -7.55 -32.29 52.75
N PRO A 378 -8.05 -31.67 53.84
CA PRO A 378 -7.24 -31.46 55.03
C PRO A 378 -7.06 -32.81 55.73
N LYS A 379 -5.81 -33.30 55.82
CA LYS A 379 -5.44 -34.39 56.73
C LYS A 379 -4.33 -33.92 57.66
N LEU A 380 -4.56 -34.24 58.94
CA LEU A 380 -3.72 -33.97 60.10
C LEU A 380 -2.23 -34.24 59.86
N ALA A 381 -1.43 -33.43 60.56
CA ALA A 381 0.03 -33.44 60.57
C ALA A 381 0.64 -34.79 60.97
N SER A 382 1.71 -35.19 60.26
CA SER A 382 2.96 -35.69 60.84
C SER A 382 4.05 -35.92 59.76
N SER A 383 5.16 -35.20 59.94
CA SER A 383 6.57 -35.56 59.65
C SER A 383 6.98 -36.57 58.57
N SER A 384 7.97 -36.11 57.79
CA SER A 384 9.21 -36.80 57.36
C SER A 384 9.34 -37.38 55.94
N SER A 385 10.46 -36.95 55.32
CA SER A 385 11.30 -37.58 54.29
C SER A 385 10.76 -37.89 52.88
N SER A 386 11.37 -37.21 51.91
CA SER A 386 11.68 -37.62 50.52
C SER A 386 12.14 -39.09 50.40
N PRO A 387 11.93 -39.81 49.27
CA PRO A 387 12.48 -39.42 47.95
C PRO A 387 11.59 -39.67 46.70
N THR A 388 12.06 -39.05 45.64
CA THR A 388 11.69 -39.10 44.21
C THR A 388 11.31 -40.48 43.67
N PRO A 389 10.36 -40.54 42.71
CA PRO A 389 10.57 -41.42 41.56
C PRO A 389 10.39 -40.69 40.21
N ARG A 390 11.33 -40.96 39.30
CA ARG A 390 11.23 -40.74 37.86
C ARG A 390 10.06 -41.55 37.30
N LEU A 391 9.21 -40.93 36.48
CA LEU A 391 8.35 -41.65 35.55
C LEU A 391 8.47 -41.08 34.13
N ARG A 392 8.61 -42.02 33.21
CA ARG A 392 8.98 -41.91 31.80
C ARG A 392 7.94 -41.13 30.98
N LEU A 393 8.44 -40.30 30.08
CA LEU A 393 7.69 -39.68 29.00
C LEU A 393 7.38 -40.74 27.93
N VAL A 394 6.10 -41.14 27.80
CA VAL A 394 5.63 -41.95 26.67
C VAL A 394 5.30 -41.00 25.53
N HIS A 395 6.08 -41.04 24.45
CA HIS A 395 5.73 -40.38 23.19
C HIS A 395 4.73 -41.26 22.45
N SER A 396 3.49 -40.81 22.30
CA SER A 396 2.57 -41.34 21.30
C SER A 396 2.76 -40.57 20.00
N ALA A 397 3.20 -41.28 18.96
CA ALA A 397 3.29 -40.76 17.60
C ALA A 397 1.89 -40.64 16.99
N LEU A 398 1.59 -39.48 16.40
CA LEU A 398 0.47 -39.26 15.49
C LEU A 398 1.04 -38.97 14.09
N PRO A 399 0.33 -39.37 13.01
CA PRO A 399 0.90 -39.55 11.68
C PRO A 399 1.29 -38.23 11.01
N GLU A 400 2.31 -38.32 10.16
CA GLU A 400 2.81 -37.23 9.32
C GLU A 400 1.74 -36.69 8.38
N THR A 401 1.49 -35.38 8.47
CA THR A 401 0.86 -34.60 7.41
C THR A 401 1.88 -33.61 6.86
N SER A 402 2.04 -33.64 5.55
CA SER A 402 2.90 -32.82 4.69
C SER A 402 3.25 -31.42 5.22
N ASN A 403 4.55 -31.17 5.38
CA ASN A 403 5.29 -29.89 5.30
C ASN A 403 4.51 -28.59 5.57
N VAL A 404 4.00 -28.40 6.78
CA VAL A 404 3.63 -27.06 7.27
C VAL A 404 4.37 -26.79 8.57
N ASN A 405 5.28 -25.81 8.54
CA ASN A 405 6.01 -25.39 9.73
C ASN A 405 5.15 -24.43 10.57
N PHE A 406 4.72 -24.91 11.74
CA PHE A 406 3.92 -24.12 12.70
C PHE A 406 4.79 -23.45 13.79
N GLY A 407 6.10 -23.68 13.81
CA GLY A 407 7.02 -23.16 14.82
C GLY A 407 7.69 -21.85 14.38
N GLY A 408 7.18 -20.71 14.84
CA GLY A 408 7.86 -19.42 14.69
C GLY A 408 7.42 -18.45 15.78
N HIS A 409 8.38 -18.01 16.60
CA HIS A 409 8.16 -17.12 17.75
C HIS A 409 7.58 -15.75 17.34
N LYS A 410 6.71 -15.20 18.19
CA LYS A 410 6.10 -13.88 18.06
C LYS A 410 7.18 -12.79 17.98
N ILE A 411 7.09 -11.90 16.99
CA ILE A 411 7.61 -10.54 17.11
C ILE A 411 6.54 -9.74 17.84
N THR A 412 6.67 -9.61 19.15
CA THR A 412 5.94 -8.61 19.92
C THR A 412 6.61 -7.27 19.62
N THR A 413 5.89 -6.33 19.02
CA THR A 413 6.34 -4.94 18.99
C THR A 413 6.25 -4.38 20.41
N ASP A 414 7.38 -4.34 21.12
CA ASP A 414 7.46 -3.61 22.37
C ASP A 414 7.13 -2.14 22.12
N ARG A 415 6.28 -1.59 22.99
CA ARG A 415 5.95 -0.17 22.99
C ARG A 415 7.24 0.60 23.25
N TYR A 416 7.61 1.42 22.29
CA TYR A 416 8.71 2.38 22.35
C TYR A 416 8.60 3.23 23.64
N SER A 417 9.56 3.08 24.55
CA SER A 417 9.70 3.94 25.73
C SER A 417 10.54 5.18 25.35
N PRO A 418 10.16 6.42 25.71
CA PRO A 418 10.82 7.64 25.20
C PRO A 418 12.24 7.92 25.70
N GLU A 419 12.82 7.11 26.60
CA GLU A 419 14.05 7.47 27.32
C GLU A 419 15.38 7.07 26.64
N GLN A 420 15.37 6.38 25.50
CA GLN A 420 16.62 5.91 24.86
C GLN A 420 17.16 6.82 23.73
N ALA A 421 16.57 8.01 23.53
CA ALA A 421 16.98 8.93 22.46
C ALA A 421 18.23 9.78 22.76
N ALA A 422 18.88 9.63 23.93
CA ALA A 422 19.93 10.56 24.37
C ALA A 422 21.39 10.12 24.13
N THR A 423 21.67 8.90 23.66
CA THR A 423 23.05 8.36 23.69
C THR A 423 23.65 7.94 22.33
N SER A 424 23.16 8.48 21.21
CA SER A 424 23.78 8.24 19.90
C SER A 424 23.89 9.53 19.06
N ARG A 425 24.64 10.49 19.60
CA ARG A 425 25.32 11.52 18.82
C ARG A 425 26.69 11.66 19.42
N LEU A 426 27.71 11.09 18.79
CA LEU A 426 29.12 11.49 18.83
C LEU A 426 29.90 10.45 18.02
N TYR A 427 29.97 10.63 16.70
CA TYR A 427 31.05 10.13 15.84
C TYR A 427 30.99 10.92 14.52
N GLU A 428 31.58 12.12 14.53
CA GLU A 428 32.01 12.81 13.31
C GLU A 428 33.46 12.38 13.03
N PRO A 429 33.77 11.84 11.83
CA PRO A 429 35.16 11.68 11.42
C PRO A 429 35.70 13.01 10.88
N SER A 430 36.81 13.45 11.45
CA SER A 430 37.59 14.62 11.02
C SER A 430 38.17 14.40 9.61
N ILE A 431 38.09 15.45 8.80
CA ILE A 431 38.70 15.53 7.47
C ILE A 431 40.07 16.23 7.66
N PRO A 432 41.20 15.63 7.23
CA PRO A 432 42.49 16.33 7.25
C PRO A 432 42.59 17.34 6.09
N PRO A 433 43.36 18.43 6.27
CA PRO A 433 43.49 19.48 5.25
C PRO A 433 44.34 19.01 4.06
N PRO A 434 44.17 19.65 2.88
CA PRO A 434 44.96 19.33 1.69
C PRO A 434 46.35 19.98 1.78
N ASP A 435 47.40 19.17 1.60
CA ASP A 435 48.75 19.67 1.36
C ASP A 435 48.93 20.12 -0.09
N SER A 436 49.70 21.20 -0.20
CA SER A 436 50.21 21.99 -1.34
C SER A 436 50.55 21.24 -2.63
#